data_AF-M0HF16-F1
#
_entry.id   AF-M0HF16-F1
#
_cell.length_a   1.000
_cell.length_b   1.000
_cell.length_c   1.000
_cell.angle_alpha   90.00
_cell.angle_beta   90.00
_cell.angle_gamma   90.00
#
_symmetry.space_group_name_H-M   'P 1'
#
loop_
_entity.id
_entity.type
_entity.pdbx_description
1 polymer ?
#
loop_
_entity_poly.entity_id
_entity_poly.type
_entity_poly.pdbx_seq_one_letter_code
_entity_poly.pdbx_strand_id
1 'polypeptide(L)'
;MATRPGSHLFSTSSSTTHDAPNGTWRFWAGTAATNPRVLTFATLAVVSLGLLPLYESIWWWDIVMHVACSAALVVWLYRIRVSPVVALVFLFSIGVAWEVLEAATPHYVLMAGGWTDTVGDVVSNTSGWVIATVAQRWISGVDDTLD
;
A
#
# COMPACT_ATOMS: atom_id res chain seq x y z
N MET A 1 18.50 67.40 20.02
CA MET A 1 19.52 66.87 20.95
C MET A 1 18.78 66.14 22.07
N ALA A 2 19.21 64.90 22.39
CA ALA A 2 18.73 63.99 23.43
C ALA A 2 17.34 63.32 23.22
N THR A 3 17.07 62.04 23.42
CA THR A 3 17.82 60.75 23.48
C THR A 3 16.74 59.66 23.49
N ARG A 4 16.93 58.57 22.74
CA ARG A 4 16.08 57.36 22.81
C ARG A 4 16.66 56.43 23.88
N PRO A 5 15.84 55.84 24.77
CA PRO A 5 16.18 54.57 25.41
C PRO A 5 15.22 53.48 24.94
N GLY A 6 15.80 52.35 24.52
CA GLY A 6 15.06 51.18 24.08
C GLY A 6 14.28 50.52 25.21
N SER A 7 13.10 50.03 24.87
CA SER A 7 12.48 48.91 25.55
C SER A 7 12.62 47.69 24.63
N HIS A 8 13.62 46.87 24.97
CA HIS A 8 13.68 45.49 24.52
C HIS A 8 12.46 44.76 25.11
N LEU A 9 11.37 44.70 24.36
CA LEU A 9 10.31 43.74 24.65
C LEU A 9 10.80 42.38 24.18
N PHE A 10 11.30 41.63 25.17
CA PHE A 10 11.66 40.24 25.05
C PHE A 10 10.41 39.41 24.74
N SER A 11 10.50 38.68 23.63
CA SER A 11 9.97 37.35 23.36
C SER A 11 8.60 36.96 23.93
N THR A 12 7.67 36.72 23.01
CA THR A 12 7.05 35.38 22.90
C THR A 12 6.64 35.20 21.44
N SER A 13 7.63 35.01 20.57
CA SER A 13 7.36 34.23 19.38
C SER A 13 7.10 32.80 19.87
N SER A 14 5.84 32.49 20.15
CA SER A 14 5.37 31.12 20.23
C SER A 14 5.52 30.52 18.84
N SER A 15 6.76 30.12 18.54
CA SER A 15 7.04 29.07 17.60
C SER A 15 6.43 27.81 18.19
N THR A 16 5.11 27.68 18.09
CA THR A 16 4.49 26.37 17.96
C THR A 16 5.02 25.84 16.63
N THR A 17 6.24 25.29 16.67
CA THR A 17 6.59 24.18 15.81
C THR A 17 5.52 23.15 16.12
N HIS A 18 4.45 23.14 15.31
CA HIS A 18 3.71 21.91 15.12
C HIS A 18 4.77 20.92 14.68
N ASP A 19 5.28 20.14 15.63
CA ASP A 19 6.08 18.98 15.33
C ASP A 19 5.25 18.20 14.32
N ALA A 20 5.70 18.19 13.06
CA ALA A 20 5.07 17.36 12.05
C ALA A 20 4.94 15.97 12.66
N PRO A 21 3.81 15.26 12.54
CA PRO A 21 3.48 14.04 13.29
C PRO A 21 4.31 12.81 12.87
N ASN A 22 5.62 12.99 12.75
CA ASN A 22 6.66 12.05 12.33
C ASN A 22 6.91 10.93 13.34
N GLY A 23 6.34 11.03 14.55
CA GLY A 23 6.40 9.99 15.57
C GLY A 23 5.37 8.86 15.38
N THR A 24 4.44 8.99 14.43
CA THR A 24 3.37 7.99 14.24
C THR A 24 3.66 7.09 13.04
N TRP A 25 3.40 5.79 13.18
CA TRP A 25 3.52 4.84 12.06
C TRP A 25 2.60 5.22 10.88
N ARG A 26 1.49 5.93 11.14
CA ARG A 26 0.57 6.47 10.10
C ARG A 26 1.27 7.46 9.19
N PHE A 27 2.05 8.40 9.74
CA PHE A 27 2.83 9.35 8.96
C PHE A 27 3.83 8.64 8.04
N TRP A 28 4.53 7.63 8.57
CA TRP A 28 5.48 6.84 7.77
C TRP A 28 4.78 6.01 6.69
N ALA A 29 3.61 5.43 7.00
CA ALA A 29 2.80 4.70 6.03
C ALA A 29 2.27 5.60 4.90
N GLY A 30 1.73 6.78 5.24
CA GLY A 30 1.28 7.78 4.27
C GLY A 30 2.44 8.32 3.43
N THR A 31 3.60 8.58 4.04
CA THR A 31 4.81 9.00 3.34
C THR A 31 5.31 7.92 2.38
N ALA A 32 5.31 6.66 2.81
CA ALA A 32 5.70 5.53 1.97
C ALA A 32 4.75 5.34 0.77
N ALA A 33 3.44 5.46 0.99
CA ALA A 33 2.43 5.35 -0.07
C ALA A 33 2.51 6.50 -1.10
N THR A 34 2.84 7.71 -0.65
CA THR A 34 2.91 8.91 -1.51
C THR A 34 4.28 9.09 -2.17
N ASN A 35 5.36 8.52 -1.62
CA ASN A 35 6.69 8.57 -2.23
C ASN A 35 6.87 7.45 -3.28
N PRO A 36 7.02 7.77 -4.57
CA PRO A 36 7.05 6.76 -5.63
C PRO A 36 8.26 5.84 -5.51
N ARG A 37 9.40 6.35 -5.03
CA ARG A 37 10.63 5.55 -4.90
C ARG A 37 10.45 4.50 -3.82
N VAL A 38 9.91 4.88 -2.66
CA VAL A 38 9.65 3.97 -1.54
C VAL A 38 8.64 2.91 -1.96
N LEU A 39 7.55 3.32 -2.61
CA LEU A 39 6.53 2.39 -3.11
C LEU A 39 7.10 1.44 -4.18
N THR A 40 7.95 1.92 -5.09
CA THR A 40 8.65 1.05 -6.05
C THR A 40 9.53 0.03 -5.33
N PHE A 41 10.34 0.44 -4.36
CA PHE A 41 11.17 -0.51 -3.60
C PHE A 41 10.33 -1.53 -2.84
N ALA A 42 9.23 -1.10 -2.21
CA ALA A 42 8.31 -2.01 -1.53
C ALA A 42 7.66 -3.00 -2.50
N THR A 43 7.22 -2.52 -3.67
CA THR A 43 6.63 -3.36 -4.72
C THR A 43 7.64 -4.38 -5.25
N LEU A 44 8.89 -3.95 -5.52
CA LEU A 44 9.96 -4.84 -5.96
C LEU A 44 10.30 -5.89 -4.90
N ALA A 45 10.32 -5.50 -3.62
CA ALA A 45 10.55 -6.44 -2.52
C ALA A 45 9.43 -7.49 -2.47
N VAL A 46 8.16 -7.07 -2.52
CA VAL A 46 7.00 -7.97 -2.55
C VAL A 46 7.06 -8.91 -3.76
N VAL A 47 7.26 -8.40 -4.96
CA VAL A 47 7.36 -9.24 -6.18
C VAL A 47 8.54 -10.22 -6.08
N SER A 48 9.69 -9.78 -5.57
CA SER A 48 10.87 -10.64 -5.42
C SER A 48 10.63 -11.79 -4.44
N LEU A 49 9.83 -11.57 -3.38
CA LEU A 49 9.41 -12.64 -2.47
C LEU A 49 8.55 -13.69 -3.18
N GLY A 50 7.78 -13.28 -4.19
CA GLY A 50 6.96 -14.19 -5.02
C GLY A 50 7.75 -15.04 -5.99
N LEU A 51 8.97 -14.63 -6.33
CA LEU A 51 9.87 -15.39 -7.18
C LEU A 51 10.67 -16.45 -6.41
N LEU A 52 10.56 -16.46 -5.07
CA LEU A 52 11.19 -17.52 -4.28
C LEU A 52 10.47 -18.84 -4.55
N PRO A 53 11.20 -19.97 -4.70
CA PRO A 53 10.63 -21.29 -4.92
C PRO A 53 10.03 -21.87 -3.63
N LEU A 54 9.29 -21.05 -2.90
CA LEU A 54 8.53 -21.39 -1.69
C LEU A 54 7.06 -21.69 -2.02
N TYR A 55 6.64 -21.34 -3.24
CA TYR A 55 5.27 -21.42 -3.74
C TYR A 55 4.62 -22.79 -3.50
N GLU A 56 5.30 -23.88 -3.83
CA GLU A 56 4.74 -25.23 -3.69
C GLU A 56 4.92 -25.87 -2.30
N SER A 57 5.86 -25.36 -1.48
CA SER A 57 6.22 -26.02 -0.22
C SER A 57 5.50 -25.43 1.00
N ILE A 58 4.92 -24.24 0.87
CA ILE A 58 4.32 -23.50 1.98
C ILE A 58 3.02 -22.84 1.53
N TRP A 59 1.89 -23.53 1.75
CA TRP A 59 0.56 -23.06 1.34
C TRP A 59 0.16 -21.65 1.85
N TRP A 60 0.64 -21.24 3.02
CA TRP A 60 0.34 -19.90 3.55
C TRP A 60 1.19 -18.80 2.89
N TRP A 61 2.33 -19.16 2.28
CA TRP A 61 3.21 -18.21 1.60
C TRP A 61 2.54 -17.62 0.38
N ASP A 62 1.87 -18.47 -0.38
CA ASP A 62 1.07 -18.11 -1.53
C ASP A 62 -0.02 -17.07 -1.16
N ILE A 63 -0.82 -17.35 -0.12
CA ILE A 63 -1.80 -16.39 0.42
C ILE A 63 -1.16 -15.04 0.76
N VAL A 64 -0.03 -15.04 1.48
CA VAL A 64 0.67 -13.80 1.87
C VAL A 64 1.14 -13.03 0.64
N MET A 65 1.63 -13.73 -0.37
CA MET A 65 2.07 -13.16 -1.63
C MET A 65 0.91 -12.50 -2.40
N HIS A 66 -0.21 -13.19 -2.57
CA HIS A 66 -1.41 -12.65 -3.21
C HIS A 66 -1.93 -11.41 -2.49
N VAL A 67 -2.02 -11.46 -1.16
CA VAL A 67 -2.44 -10.32 -0.33
C VAL A 67 -1.48 -9.13 -0.50
N ALA A 68 -0.17 -9.36 -0.43
CA ALA A 68 0.84 -8.29 -0.49
C ALA A 68 0.92 -7.66 -1.89
N CYS A 69 0.92 -8.47 -2.95
CA CYS A 69 0.91 -8.00 -4.34
C CYS A 69 -0.34 -7.16 -4.62
N SER A 70 -1.51 -7.67 -4.20
CA SER A 70 -2.77 -6.96 -4.37
C SER A 70 -2.81 -5.64 -3.62
N ALA A 71 -2.34 -5.60 -2.38
CA ALA A 71 -2.24 -4.37 -1.61
C ALA A 71 -1.32 -3.33 -2.28
N ALA A 72 -0.14 -3.75 -2.77
CA ALA A 72 0.79 -2.88 -3.47
C ALA A 72 0.20 -2.30 -4.76
N LEU A 73 -0.47 -3.13 -5.57
CA LEU A 73 -1.17 -2.70 -6.78
C LEU A 73 -2.27 -1.68 -6.47
N VAL A 74 -3.06 -1.91 -5.43
CA VAL A 74 -4.14 -1.01 -5.03
C VAL A 74 -3.59 0.35 -4.56
N VAL A 75 -2.47 0.37 -3.84
CA VAL A 75 -1.80 1.62 -3.46
C VAL A 75 -1.32 2.40 -4.71
N TRP A 76 -0.77 1.71 -5.72
CA TRP A 76 -0.44 2.35 -7.00
C TRP A 76 -1.66 2.93 -7.71
N LEU A 77 -2.80 2.21 -7.71
CA LEU A 77 -4.04 2.68 -8.32
C LEU A 77 -4.59 3.91 -7.57
N TYR A 78 -4.54 3.93 -6.24
CA TYR A 78 -4.93 5.11 -5.45
C TYR A 78 -4.04 6.31 -5.69
N ARG A 79 -2.75 6.10 -5.94
CA ARG A 79 -1.82 7.18 -6.32
C ARG A 79 -2.27 7.91 -7.59
N ILE A 80 -2.83 7.20 -8.56
CA ILE A 80 -3.39 7.77 -9.79
C ILE A 80 -4.90 8.07 -9.68
N ARG A 81 -5.43 8.18 -8.45
CA ARG A 81 -6.81 8.56 -8.11
C ARG A 81 -7.89 7.62 -8.65
N VAL A 82 -7.57 6.34 -8.80
CA VAL A 82 -8.56 5.31 -9.15
C VAL A 82 -9.47 5.05 -7.96
N SER A 83 -10.77 4.86 -8.21
CA SER A 83 -11.73 4.57 -7.14
C SER A 83 -11.55 3.14 -6.59
N PRO A 84 -11.94 2.85 -5.34
CA PRO A 84 -11.84 1.51 -4.77
C PRO A 84 -12.51 0.41 -5.61
N VAL A 85 -13.66 0.72 -6.22
CA VAL A 85 -14.40 -0.22 -7.08
C VAL A 85 -13.63 -0.52 -8.36
N VAL A 86 -13.08 0.52 -9.02
CA VAL A 86 -12.29 0.33 -10.25
C VAL A 86 -11.00 -0.42 -9.93
N ALA A 87 -10.39 -0.18 -8.76
CA ALA A 87 -9.22 -0.93 -8.32
C ALA A 87 -9.52 -2.43 -8.10
N LEU A 88 -10.70 -2.74 -7.54
CA LEU A 88 -11.15 -4.12 -7.37
C LEU A 88 -11.40 -4.82 -8.72
N VAL A 89 -12.07 -4.14 -9.65
CA VAL A 89 -12.31 -4.66 -11.01
C VAL A 89 -10.98 -4.93 -11.73
N PHE A 90 -10.01 -4.02 -11.59
CA PHE A 90 -8.68 -4.18 -12.15
C PHE A 90 -7.97 -5.42 -11.56
N LEU A 91 -8.00 -5.61 -10.24
CA LEU A 91 -7.43 -6.81 -9.62
C LEU A 91 -8.09 -8.10 -10.12
N PHE A 92 -9.42 -8.14 -10.21
CA PHE A 92 -10.11 -9.31 -10.75
C PHE A 92 -9.75 -9.57 -12.22
N SER A 93 -9.55 -8.52 -13.03
CA SER A 93 -9.10 -8.71 -14.41
C SER A 93 -7.71 -9.36 -14.50
N ILE A 94 -6.81 -9.05 -13.56
CA ILE A 94 -5.50 -9.70 -13.46
C ILE A 94 -5.67 -11.16 -13.05
N GLY A 95 -6.52 -11.45 -12.05
CA GLY A 95 -6.82 -12.83 -11.64
C GLY A 95 -7.38 -13.67 -12.79
N VAL A 96 -8.34 -13.13 -13.56
CA VAL A 96 -8.87 -13.83 -14.75
C VAL A 96 -7.79 -14.07 -15.79
N ALA A 97 -6.90 -13.09 -16.02
CA ALA A 97 -5.79 -13.27 -16.96
C ALA A 97 -4.80 -14.35 -16.49
N TRP A 98 -4.58 -14.47 -15.17
CA TRP A 98 -3.77 -15.51 -14.56
C TRP A 98 -4.35 -16.90 -14.81
N GLU A 99 -5.64 -17.10 -14.49
CA GLU A 99 -6.36 -18.36 -14.73
C GLU A 99 -6.34 -18.79 -16.21
N VAL A 100 -6.49 -17.83 -17.13
CA VAL A 100 -6.39 -18.09 -18.57
C VAL A 100 -4.97 -18.54 -18.96
N LEU A 101 -3.94 -17.96 -18.34
CA LEU A 101 -2.57 -18.34 -18.58
C LEU A 101 -2.30 -19.77 -18.08
N GLU A 102 -2.72 -20.10 -16.86
CA GLU A 102 -2.58 -21.45 -16.31
C GLU A 102 -3.26 -22.51 -17.18
N ALA A 103 -4.49 -22.24 -17.61
CA ALA A 103 -5.22 -23.13 -18.51
C ALA A 103 -4.51 -23.31 -19.86
N ALA A 104 -3.80 -22.29 -20.34
CA ALA A 104 -3.03 -22.35 -21.58
C ALA A 104 -1.67 -23.06 -21.42
N THR A 105 -1.10 -23.10 -20.22
CA THR A 105 0.27 -23.60 -19.98
C THR A 105 0.36 -24.63 -18.83
N PRO A 106 -0.34 -25.78 -18.92
CA PRO A 106 -0.48 -26.75 -17.83
C PRO A 106 0.80 -27.52 -17.45
N HIS A 107 1.89 -27.34 -18.18
CA HIS A 107 3.16 -28.07 -17.96
C HIS A 107 4.22 -27.25 -17.20
N TYR A 108 3.94 -25.98 -16.87
CA TYR A 108 4.85 -25.19 -16.07
C TYR A 108 4.58 -25.50 -14.58
N VAL A 109 5.61 -26.02 -13.90
CA VAL A 109 5.56 -26.50 -12.51
C VAL A 109 5.01 -25.45 -11.53
N LEU A 110 5.09 -24.16 -11.84
CA LEU A 110 4.53 -23.09 -11.01
C LEU A 110 3.00 -22.88 -11.15
N MET A 111 2.30 -23.71 -11.94
CA MET A 111 0.90 -23.49 -12.38
C MET A 111 0.03 -24.72 -12.11
N ALA A 112 0.13 -25.30 -10.91
CA ALA A 112 -0.73 -26.41 -10.49
C ALA A 112 -2.11 -25.88 -10.07
N GLY A 113 -2.87 -25.37 -11.04
CA GLY A 113 -4.17 -24.74 -10.83
C GLY A 113 -5.31 -25.70 -10.52
N GLY A 114 -6.41 -25.14 -10.01
CA GLY A 114 -7.66 -25.84 -9.74
C GLY A 114 -8.66 -24.94 -9.03
N TRP A 115 -9.94 -25.33 -8.99
CA TRP A 115 -11.01 -24.50 -8.42
C TRP A 115 -10.76 -24.01 -6.99
N THR A 116 -10.15 -24.86 -6.14
CA THR A 116 -9.83 -24.48 -4.76
C THR A 116 -8.75 -23.41 -4.70
N ASP A 117 -7.79 -23.49 -5.60
CA ASP A 117 -6.66 -22.57 -5.74
C ASP A 117 -7.16 -21.20 -6.23
N THR A 118 -7.93 -21.18 -7.32
CA THR A 118 -8.63 -19.99 -7.83
C THR A 118 -9.44 -19.26 -6.76
N VAL A 119 -10.18 -20.01 -5.93
CA VAL A 119 -10.96 -19.40 -4.83
C VAL A 119 -10.04 -18.82 -3.77
N GLY A 120 -8.95 -19.53 -3.42
CA GLY A 120 -7.90 -19.04 -2.54
C GLY A 120 -7.30 -17.73 -3.03
N ASP A 121 -6.97 -17.64 -4.31
CA ASP A 121 -6.42 -16.46 -4.97
C ASP A 121 -7.38 -15.28 -4.91
N VAL A 122 -8.65 -15.52 -5.27
CA VAL A 122 -9.69 -14.47 -5.23
C VAL A 122 -9.85 -13.92 -3.82
N VAL A 123 -9.90 -14.79 -2.80
CA VAL A 123 -10.04 -14.38 -1.40
C VAL A 123 -8.80 -13.62 -0.93
N SER A 124 -7.61 -14.10 -1.25
CA SER A 124 -6.33 -13.49 -0.88
C SER A 124 -6.16 -12.12 -1.54
N ASN A 125 -6.43 -12.01 -2.84
CA ASN A 125 -6.38 -10.76 -3.58
C ASN A 125 -7.40 -9.73 -3.05
N THR A 126 -8.63 -10.18 -2.79
CA THR A 126 -9.67 -9.32 -2.20
C THR A 126 -9.27 -8.83 -0.81
N SER A 127 -8.62 -9.69 -0.01
CA SER A 127 -8.12 -9.31 1.32
C SER A 127 -7.05 -8.22 1.23
N GLY A 128 -6.11 -8.32 0.29
CA GLY A 128 -5.13 -7.27 0.00
C GLY A 128 -5.78 -5.94 -0.37
N TRP A 129 -6.81 -5.97 -1.22
CA TRP A 129 -7.61 -4.79 -1.55
C TRP A 129 -8.32 -4.18 -0.34
N VAL A 130 -8.96 -5.00 0.52
CA VAL A 130 -9.62 -4.54 1.74
C VAL A 130 -8.59 -3.84 2.65
N ILE A 131 -7.44 -4.47 2.89
CA ILE A 131 -6.38 -3.93 3.74
C ILE A 131 -5.91 -2.57 3.23
N ALA A 132 -5.57 -2.47 1.94
CA ALA A 132 -5.11 -1.21 1.34
C ALA A 132 -6.20 -0.12 1.40
N THR A 133 -7.46 -0.48 1.18
CA THR A 133 -8.59 0.46 1.22
C THR A 133 -8.86 0.98 2.63
N VAL A 134 -8.87 0.10 3.63
CA VAL A 134 -9.05 0.48 5.03
C VAL A 134 -7.87 1.32 5.51
N ALA A 135 -6.64 0.93 5.18
CA ALA A 135 -5.44 1.69 5.52
C ALA A 135 -5.47 3.09 4.89
N GLN A 136 -5.81 3.20 3.60
CA GLN A 136 -5.92 4.48 2.91
C GLN A 136 -6.96 5.38 3.57
N ARG A 137 -8.17 4.86 3.88
CA ARG A 137 -9.21 5.62 4.57
C ARG A 137 -8.77 6.10 5.94
N TRP A 138 -8.04 5.25 6.68
CA TRP A 138 -7.59 5.59 8.01
C TRP A 138 -6.45 6.61 8.03
N ILE A 139 -5.58 6.59 7.01
CA ILE A 139 -4.56 7.61 6.79
C ILE A 139 -5.24 8.94 6.42
N SER A 140 -6.17 8.93 5.47
CA SER A 140 -6.85 10.15 4.99
C SER A 140 -7.80 10.78 6.02
N GLY A 141 -8.49 9.99 6.85
CA GLY A 141 -9.45 10.51 7.82
C GLY A 141 -8.85 11.23 9.04
N VAL A 142 -7.52 11.26 9.20
CA VAL A 142 -6.85 12.04 10.25
C VAL A 142 -6.53 13.45 9.78
N ASP A 143 -6.21 13.62 8.49
CA ASP A 143 -5.95 14.94 7.90
C ASP A 143 -7.20 15.85 8.05
N ASP A 144 -8.41 15.28 7.93
CA ASP A 144 -9.68 16.01 8.13
C ASP A 144 -9.97 16.41 9.60
N THR A 145 -9.22 15.89 10.57
CA THR A 145 -9.44 16.16 12.02
C THR A 145 -8.40 17.11 12.63
N LEU A 146 -7.43 17.54 11.82
CA LEU A 146 -6.35 18.44 12.23
C LEU A 146 -6.51 19.87 11.66
N ASP A 147 -7.59 20.11 10.90
CA ASP A 147 -8.08 21.43 10.48
C ASP A 147 -9.25 21.90 11.39
#